data_AF-A0A7W5VKD1-F1
#
_entry.id   AF-A0A7W5VKD1-F1
#
_cell.length_a   1.000
_cell.length_b   1.000
_cell.length_c   1.000
_cell.angle_alpha   90.00
_cell.angle_beta   90.00
_cell.angle_gamma   90.00
#
_symmetry.space_group_name_H-M   'P 1'
#
loop_
_entity.id
_entity.type
_entity.pdbx_description
1 polymer ?
#
loop_
_entity_poly.entity_id
_entity_poly.type
_entity_poly.pdbx_seq_one_letter_code
_entity_poly.pdbx_strand_id
1 'polypeptide(L)'
;MIDLLDNLRTPQQIAERISASSGIHVTGRSVWEKARRLGIAKKIGRSMLVSVDDIPLLLKEETKADKRQHRENKTADFQQKRNMTALRKTRLARNKGKGE
;
A
#
# COMPACT_ATOMS: atom_id res chain seq x y z
N MET A 1 -24.42 4.35 -11.86
CA MET A 1 -23.60 4.51 -10.64
C MET A 1 -23.88 3.36 -9.65
N ILE A 2 -23.75 2.11 -10.11
CA ILE A 2 -23.90 0.89 -9.26
C ILE A 2 -22.67 -0.02 -9.44
N ASP A 3 -21.97 0.08 -10.57
CA ASP A 3 -20.87 -0.84 -10.95
C ASP A 3 -19.59 -0.79 -10.08
N LEU A 4 -19.38 0.28 -9.30
CA LEU A 4 -18.11 0.45 -8.58
C LEU A 4 -17.94 -0.57 -7.44
N LEU A 5 -19.04 -1.03 -6.84
CA LEU A 5 -19.01 -2.02 -5.77
C LEU A 5 -19.05 -3.46 -6.31
N ASP A 6 -19.74 -3.68 -7.43
CA ASP A 6 -19.91 -5.01 -8.03
C ASP A 6 -18.58 -5.65 -8.45
N ASN A 7 -17.63 -4.81 -8.88
CA ASN A 7 -16.31 -5.23 -9.35
C ASN A 7 -15.24 -5.30 -8.25
N LEU A 8 -15.57 -4.94 -7.00
CA LEU A 8 -14.65 -5.05 -5.88
C LEU A 8 -14.59 -6.49 -5.35
N ARG A 9 -13.38 -7.01 -5.23
CA ARG A 9 -13.11 -8.36 -4.72
C ARG A 9 -11.99 -8.33 -3.69
N THR A 10 -11.99 -9.32 -2.82
CA THR A 10 -10.89 -9.48 -1.86
C THR A 10 -9.60 -9.86 -2.60
N PRO A 11 -8.41 -9.55 -2.06
CA PRO A 11 -7.15 -9.98 -2.65
C PRO A 11 -7.08 -11.50 -2.89
N GLN A 12 -7.72 -12.29 -2.02
CA GLN A 12 -7.79 -13.74 -2.15
C GLN A 12 -8.61 -14.17 -3.38
N GLN A 13 -9.78 -13.58 -3.59
CA GLN A 13 -10.62 -13.84 -4.77
C GLN A 13 -9.93 -13.41 -6.07
N ILE A 14 -9.20 -12.30 -6.06
CA ILE A 14 -8.39 -11.88 -7.21
C ILE A 14 -7.25 -12.87 -7.48
N ALA A 15 -6.58 -13.36 -6.44
CA ALA A 15 -5.51 -14.34 -6.57
C ALA A 15 -6.00 -15.67 -7.14
N GLU A 16 -7.16 -16.15 -6.68
CA GLU A 16 -7.84 -17.33 -7.22
C GLU A 16 -8.17 -17.15 -8.71
N ARG A 17 -8.72 -15.99 -9.08
CA ARG A 17 -9.04 -15.67 -10.48
C ARG A 17 -7.80 -15.63 -11.37
N ILE A 18 -6.73 -14.98 -10.92
CA ILE A 18 -5.45 -14.94 -11.65
C ILE A 18 -4.88 -16.35 -11.81
N SER A 19 -4.91 -17.14 -10.73
CA SER A 19 -4.36 -18.51 -10.75
C SER A 19 -5.16 -19.41 -11.69
N ALA A 20 -6.49 -19.30 -11.68
CA ALA A 20 -7.36 -20.05 -12.58
C ALA A 20 -7.19 -19.64 -14.06
N SER A 21 -6.88 -18.36 -14.34
CA SER A 21 -6.80 -17.85 -15.71
C SER A 21 -5.41 -18.00 -16.33
N SER A 22 -4.34 -17.89 -15.52
CA SER A 22 -2.95 -17.89 -16.00
C SER A 22 -2.19 -19.18 -15.70
N GLY A 23 -2.72 -20.05 -14.83
CA GLY A 23 -2.00 -21.23 -14.34
C GLY A 23 -0.88 -20.90 -13.36
N ILE A 24 -0.65 -19.62 -13.04
CA ILE A 24 0.41 -19.18 -12.13
C ILE A 24 -0.13 -19.17 -10.69
N HIS A 25 0.60 -19.79 -9.77
CA HIS A 25 0.25 -19.72 -8.36
C HIS A 25 0.51 -18.32 -7.79
N VAL A 26 -0.57 -17.60 -7.46
CA VAL A 26 -0.52 -16.29 -6.80
C VAL A 26 -1.30 -16.37 -5.49
N THR A 27 -0.79 -15.75 -4.43
CA THR A 27 -1.47 -15.67 -3.13
C THR A 27 -2.18 -14.34 -2.94
N GLY A 28 -3.23 -14.31 -2.13
CA GLY A 28 -3.91 -13.06 -1.76
C GLY A 28 -2.97 -12.02 -1.12
N ARG A 29 -1.95 -12.47 -0.39
CA ARG A 29 -0.92 -11.59 0.18
C ARG A 29 -0.08 -10.89 -0.90
N SER A 30 0.33 -11.63 -1.93
CA SER A 30 1.08 -11.07 -3.07
C SER A 30 0.24 -10.03 -3.82
N VAL A 31 -1.04 -10.34 -4.06
CA VAL A 31 -1.99 -9.39 -4.67
C VAL A 31 -2.13 -8.13 -3.81
N TRP A 32 -2.32 -8.28 -2.50
CA TRP A 32 -2.46 -7.15 -1.59
C TRP A 32 -1.22 -6.24 -1.60
N GLU A 33 -0.03 -6.81 -1.41
CA GLU A 33 1.21 -6.02 -1.37
C GLU A 33 1.45 -5.31 -2.71
N LYS A 34 1.13 -5.95 -3.84
CA LYS A 34 1.25 -5.31 -5.16
C LYS A 34 0.20 -4.21 -5.36
N ALA A 35 -1.07 -4.48 -5.06
CA ALA A 35 -2.15 -3.50 -5.16
C ALA A 35 -1.86 -2.25 -4.28
N ARG A 36 -1.30 -2.46 -3.08
CA ARG A 36 -0.89 -1.39 -2.18
C ARG A 36 0.26 -0.56 -2.76
N ARG A 37 1.27 -1.21 -3.38
CA ARG A 37 2.39 -0.53 -4.03
C ARG A 37 1.95 0.29 -5.25
N LEU A 38 0.95 -0.20 -5.98
CA LEU A 38 0.38 0.46 -7.16
C LEU A 38 -0.68 1.53 -6.82
N GLY A 39 -1.07 1.67 -5.55
CA GLY A 39 -2.07 2.66 -5.14
C GLY A 39 -3.53 2.34 -5.53
N ILE A 40 -3.79 1.13 -6.04
CA ILE A 40 -5.12 0.67 -6.48
C ILE A 40 -5.89 -0.08 -5.37
N ALA A 41 -5.24 -0.33 -4.24
CA ALA A 41 -5.86 -0.96 -3.09
C ALA A 41 -6.92 -0.04 -2.45
N LYS A 42 -8.17 -0.52 -2.34
CA LYS A 42 -9.27 0.19 -1.67
C LYS A 42 -9.51 -0.45 -0.30
N LYS A 43 -9.55 0.38 0.76
CA LYS A 43 -9.90 -0.08 2.11
C LYS A 43 -11.30 0.42 2.45
N ILE A 44 -12.26 -0.50 2.56
CA ILE A 44 -13.63 -0.19 2.97
C ILE A 44 -13.86 -0.85 4.33
N GLY A 45 -13.94 -0.04 5.38
CA GLY A 45 -13.97 -0.51 6.76
C GLY A 45 -12.71 -1.33 7.12
N ARG A 46 -12.91 -2.59 7.52
CA ARG A 46 -11.83 -3.55 7.82
C ARG A 46 -11.42 -4.38 6.61
N SER A 47 -12.17 -4.30 5.52
CA SER A 47 -11.95 -5.11 4.32
C SER A 47 -11.01 -4.40 3.36
N MET A 48 -10.06 -5.17 2.84
CA MET A 48 -9.18 -4.75 1.76
C MET A 48 -9.78 -5.28 0.47
N LEU A 49 -9.94 -4.41 -0.53
CA LEU A 49 -10.60 -4.72 -1.79
C LEU A 49 -9.76 -4.19 -2.95
N VAL A 50 -9.85 -4.88 -4.08
CA VAL A 50 -9.19 -4.52 -5.34
C VAL A 50 -10.22 -4.65 -6.45
N SER A 51 -10.20 -3.74 -7.43
CA SER A 51 -11.09 -3.86 -8.59
C SER A 51 -10.62 -5.02 -9.46
N VAL A 52 -11.56 -5.79 -10.00
CA VAL A 52 -11.28 -6.75 -11.07
C VAL A 52 -10.63 -6.07 -12.28
N ASP A 53 -11.02 -4.84 -12.57
CA ASP A 53 -10.52 -4.08 -13.72
C ASP A 53 -9.02 -3.74 -13.60
N ASP A 54 -8.47 -3.79 -12.38
CA ASP A 54 -7.05 -3.51 -12.12
C ASP A 54 -6.16 -4.77 -12.25
N ILE A 55 -6.71 -5.94 -12.58
CA ILE A 55 -5.93 -7.19 -12.79
C ILE A 55 -4.80 -7.01 -13.82
N PRO A 56 -4.99 -6.34 -14.98
CA PRO A 56 -3.89 -6.09 -15.91
C PRO A 56 -2.70 -5.34 -15.27
N LEU A 57 -2.97 -4.37 -14.39
CA LEU A 57 -1.93 -3.65 -13.64
C LEU A 57 -1.21 -4.56 -12.64
N LEU A 58 -1.94 -5.50 -12.02
CA LEU A 58 -1.37 -6.52 -11.15
C LEU A 58 -0.50 -7.55 -11.88
N LEU A 59 -0.69 -7.74 -13.18
CA LEU A 59 0.11 -8.68 -13.98
C LEU A 59 1.31 -8.03 -14.64
N LYS A 60 1.31 -6.70 -14.81
CA LYS A 60 2.43 -5.96 -15.39
C LYS A 60 3.74 -6.24 -14.63
N GLU A 61 4.80 -6.58 -15.36
CA GLU A 61 6.12 -6.78 -14.75
C GLU A 61 6.60 -5.48 -14.10
N GLU A 62 7.13 -5.60 -12.88
CA GLU A 62 7.75 -4.49 -12.18
C GLU A 62 9.25 -4.52 -12.44
N THR A 63 9.82 -3.40 -12.87
CA THR A 63 11.27 -3.31 -13.05
C THR A 63 11.97 -3.30 -11.67
N LYS A 64 13.26 -3.64 -11.64
CA LYS A 64 14.07 -3.55 -10.41
C LYS A 64 14.10 -2.11 -9.87
N ALA A 65 14.00 -1.10 -10.75
CA ALA A 65 13.95 0.31 -10.38
C ALA A 65 12.66 0.65 -9.60
N ASP A 66 11.50 0.19 -10.06
CA ASP A 66 10.21 0.42 -9.39
C ASP A 66 10.21 -0.13 -7.96
N LYS A 67 10.76 -1.34 -7.79
CA LYS A 67 10.88 -1.98 -6.47
C LYS A 67 11.84 -1.23 -5.54
N ARG A 68 12.91 -0.66 -6.09
CA ARG A 68 13.93 0.08 -5.34
C ARG A 68 13.39 1.45 -4.91
N GLN A 69 12.77 2.20 -5.81
CA GLN A 69 12.18 3.51 -5.52
C GLN A 69 11.12 3.43 -4.42
N HIS A 70 10.28 2.37 -4.42
CA HIS A 70 9.29 2.18 -3.36
C HIS A 70 9.93 1.88 -1.98
N ARG A 71 11.09 1.20 -1.94
CA ARG A 71 11.84 1.01 -0.69
C ARG A 71 12.43 2.33 -0.21
N GLU A 72 13.03 3.08 -1.12
CA GLU A 72 13.68 4.36 -0.84
C GLU A 72 12.68 5.41 -0.33
N ASN A 73 11.49 5.50 -0.93
CA ASN A 73 10.40 6.37 -0.46
C ASN A 73 9.94 5.99 0.95
N LYS A 74 9.83 4.70 1.27
CA LYS A 74 9.53 4.25 2.64
C LYS A 74 10.58 4.72 3.64
N THR A 75 11.87 4.66 3.29
CA THR A 75 12.95 5.17 4.14
C THR A 75 12.95 6.68 4.27
N ALA A 76 12.69 7.42 3.19
CA ALA A 76 12.66 8.88 3.20
C ALA A 76 11.50 9.40 4.06
N ASP A 77 10.28 8.88 3.88
CA ASP A 77 9.12 9.21 4.73
C ASP A 77 9.36 8.86 6.19
N PHE A 78 9.97 7.70 6.44
CA PHE A 78 10.28 7.25 7.80
C PHE A 78 11.34 8.15 8.47
N GLN A 79 12.38 8.55 7.74
CA GLN A 79 13.41 9.48 8.21
C GLN A 79 12.83 10.87 8.46
N GLN A 80 12.01 11.39 7.55
CA GLN A 80 11.33 12.69 7.71
C GLN A 80 10.41 12.70 8.94
N LYS A 81 9.58 11.66 9.12
CA LYS A 81 8.72 11.53 10.31
C LYS A 81 9.53 11.43 11.60
N ARG A 82 10.63 10.67 11.59
CA ARG A 82 11.52 10.55 12.76
C ARG A 82 12.16 11.89 13.12
N ASN A 83 12.67 12.63 12.13
CA ASN A 83 13.27 13.94 12.34
C ASN A 83 12.26 14.96 12.86
N MET A 84 11.05 14.99 12.30
CA MET A 84 9.96 15.86 12.78
C MET A 84 9.52 15.51 14.21
N THR A 85 9.52 14.24 14.57
CA THR A 85 9.18 13.80 15.93
C THR A 85 10.28 14.21 16.93
N ALA A 86 11.55 14.10 16.55
CA ALA A 86 12.68 14.59 17.34
C ALA A 86 12.60 16.12 17.55
N LEU A 87 12.32 16.88 16.49
CA LEU A 87 12.10 18.33 16.53
C LEU A 87 10.92 18.74 17.44
N ARG A 88 9.83 17.98 17.43
CA ARG A 88 8.69 18.23 18.33
C ARG A 88 9.07 17.97 19.79
N LYS A 89 9.79 16.88 20.07
CA LYS A 89 10.29 16.57 21.43
C LYS A 89 11.22 17.64 21.97
N THR A 90 12.17 18.13 21.18
CA THR A 90 13.12 19.17 21.62
C THR A 90 12.42 20.51 21.88
N ARG A 91 11.45 20.90 21.05
CA ARG A 91 10.63 22.11 21.30
C ARG A 91 9.82 22.01 22.59
N LEU A 92 9.20 20.86 22.87
CA LEU A 92 8.45 20.64 24.12
C LEU A 92 9.35 20.71 25.35
N ALA A 93 10.54 20.10 25.29
CA ALA A 93 11.51 20.16 26.40
C ALA A 93 11.99 21.60 26.66
N ARG A 94 12.23 22.39 25.60
CA ARG A 94 12.67 23.79 25.72
C ARG A 94 11.61 24.71 26.31
N ASN A 95 10.33 24.48 26.00
CA ASN A 95 9.24 25.27 26.57
C ASN A 95 8.93 24.89 28.03
N LYS A 96 9.20 23.65 28.44
CA LYS A 96 9.01 23.20 29.82
C LYS A 96 9.99 23.85 30.81
N GLY A 97 11.16 24.29 30.35
CA GLY A 97 12.17 24.98 31.18
C GLY A 97 12.12 26.52 31.18
N LYS A 98 11.09 27.13 30.58
CA LYS A 98 10.89 28.60 30.52
C LYS A 98 9.65 29.07 31.30
N GLY A 99 9.04 28.17 32.06
CA GLY A 99 7.78 28.41 32.79
C GLY A 99 7.93 28.42 34.31
N GLU A 100 9.08 28.84 34.82
CA GLU A 100 9.32 29.19 36.24
C GLU A 100 10.02 30.55 36.31
#